data_AF-M4DDI7-F1
#
_entry.id   AF-M4DDI7-F1
#
_cell.length_a   1.000
_cell.length_b   1.000
_cell.length_c   1.000
_cell.angle_alpha   90.00
_cell.angle_beta   90.00
_cell.angle_gamma   90.00
#
_symmetry.space_group_name_H-M   'P 1'
#
loop_
_entity.id
_entity.type
_entity.pdbx_description
1 polymer ?
#
loop_
_entity_poly.entity_id
_entity_poly.type
_entity_poly.pdbx_seq_one_letter_code
_entity_poly.pdbx_strand_id
1 'polypeptide(L)'
;MAGQNARLNVVPTVTMLGVMKARLVGATRGHALLKKKSDALTVQFRALLKKIVTAKESMGDMMKTSSFALTEVKYVAGKNVKHVVLENVKEATLKTSFLTLDEAIKTTNRRVKALENVVKPKIENTISYIKGELDELEREDFFRLKKIQGYKRREVERQAANAKAFAEEMVLEGISMQRGISINAARSLLVGGGEKDAGIIF
;
A
#
# COMPACT_ATOMS: atom_id res chain seq x y z
N MET A 1 -10.76 3.54 -22.87
CA MET A 1 -9.74 3.07 -21.91
C MET A 1 -10.29 3.13 -20.48
N ALA A 2 -11.26 2.30 -20.14
CA ALA A 2 -11.86 2.27 -18.81
C ALA A 2 -11.30 1.07 -18.03
N GLY A 3 -10.33 1.29 -17.12
CA GLY A 3 -9.86 0.20 -16.26
C GLY A 3 -8.50 0.37 -15.58
N GLN A 4 -7.65 1.32 -16.00
CA GLN A 4 -6.32 1.51 -15.38
C GLN A 4 -6.39 2.17 -13.99
N ASN A 5 -7.42 2.96 -13.71
CA ASN A 5 -7.63 3.60 -12.39
C ASN A 5 -8.72 2.93 -11.55
N ALA A 6 -8.96 1.63 -11.74
CA ALA A 6 -10.00 0.92 -11.01
C ALA A 6 -9.59 0.68 -9.54
N ARG A 7 -10.01 1.54 -8.63
CA ARG A 7 -9.94 1.30 -7.17
C ARG A 7 -10.85 0.14 -6.75
N LEU A 8 -10.57 -0.47 -5.61
CA LEU A 8 -11.48 -1.45 -5.01
C LEU A 8 -12.69 -0.71 -4.41
N ASN A 9 -13.87 -1.32 -4.51
CA ASN A 9 -15.07 -0.80 -3.88
C ASN A 9 -15.04 -1.13 -2.38
N VAL A 10 -14.65 -0.17 -1.55
CA VAL A 10 -14.53 -0.32 -0.10
C VAL A 10 -14.92 0.96 0.62
N VAL A 11 -15.52 0.80 1.80
CA VAL A 11 -15.89 1.92 2.68
C VAL A 11 -14.63 2.48 3.36
N PRO A 12 -14.41 3.80 3.35
CA PRO A 12 -13.25 4.41 3.98
C PRO A 12 -13.37 4.37 5.50
N THR A 13 -12.66 3.43 6.13
CA THR A 13 -12.55 3.31 7.59
C THR A 13 -11.10 3.00 7.97
N VAL A 14 -10.70 3.33 9.21
CA VAL A 14 -9.35 3.06 9.73
C VAL A 14 -9.03 1.56 9.67
N THR A 15 -10.00 0.71 9.98
CA THR A 15 -9.86 -0.75 9.87
C THR A 15 -9.59 -1.18 8.44
N MET A 16 -10.35 -0.66 7.46
CA MET A 16 -10.14 -0.97 6.05
C MET A 16 -8.80 -0.45 5.52
N LEU A 17 -8.32 0.71 6.01
CA LEU A 17 -6.97 1.19 5.70
C LEU A 17 -5.90 0.18 6.17
N GLY A 18 -6.06 -0.36 7.38
CA GLY A 18 -5.19 -1.41 7.91
C GLY A 18 -5.21 -2.67 7.04
N VAL A 19 -6.39 -3.15 6.66
CA VAL A 19 -6.56 -4.32 5.77
C VAL A 19 -5.89 -4.08 4.41
N MET A 20 -6.07 -2.90 3.80
CA MET A 20 -5.47 -2.58 2.51
C MET A 20 -3.95 -2.48 2.59
N LYS A 21 -3.40 -1.89 3.66
CA LYS A 21 -1.95 -1.85 3.91
C LYS A 21 -1.38 -3.27 4.08
N ALA A 22 -2.04 -4.12 4.86
CA ALA A 22 -1.62 -5.52 5.02
C ALA A 22 -1.65 -6.28 3.69
N ARG A 23 -2.69 -6.06 2.87
CA ARG A 23 -2.81 -6.64 1.53
C ARG A 23 -1.71 -6.14 0.58
N LEU A 24 -1.33 -4.86 0.65
CA LEU A 24 -0.20 -4.32 -0.13
C LEU A 24 1.11 -5.00 0.24
N VAL A 25 1.39 -5.15 1.54
CA VAL A 25 2.59 -5.85 2.03
C VAL A 25 2.59 -7.32 1.60
N GLY A 26 1.43 -7.99 1.62
CA GLY A 26 1.27 -9.33 1.09
C GLY A 26 1.58 -9.41 -0.41
N ALA A 27 1.06 -8.48 -1.20
CA ALA A 27 1.28 -8.42 -2.65
C ALA A 27 2.74 -8.11 -3.03
N THR A 28 3.43 -7.24 -2.27
CA THR A 28 4.84 -6.92 -2.50
C THR A 28 5.75 -8.10 -2.15
N ARG A 29 5.53 -8.77 -1.01
CA ARG A 29 6.24 -10.00 -0.65
C ARG A 29 5.97 -11.13 -1.65
N GLY A 30 4.70 -11.34 -2.02
CA GLY A 30 4.31 -12.34 -3.01
C GLY A 30 4.97 -12.12 -4.38
N HIS A 31 5.03 -10.87 -4.84
CA HIS A 31 5.73 -10.51 -6.06
C HIS A 31 7.23 -10.87 -6.00
N ALA A 32 7.92 -10.49 -4.91
CA ALA A 32 9.34 -10.79 -4.74
C ALA A 32 9.61 -12.31 -4.71
N LEU A 33 8.75 -13.09 -4.04
CA LEU A 33 8.87 -14.55 -3.99
C LEU A 33 8.65 -15.18 -5.37
N LEU A 34 7.61 -14.77 -6.09
CA LEU A 34 7.33 -15.29 -7.44
C LEU A 34 8.44 -14.91 -8.43
N LYS A 35 9.03 -13.73 -8.29
CA LYS A 35 10.16 -13.29 -9.11
C LYS A 35 11.41 -14.15 -8.86
N LYS A 36 11.76 -14.41 -7.59
CA LYS A 36 12.84 -15.34 -7.24
C LYS A 36 12.58 -16.74 -7.79
N LYS A 37 11.34 -17.23 -7.70
CA LYS A 37 10.94 -18.52 -8.28
C LYS A 37 11.10 -18.54 -9.80
N SER A 38 10.62 -17.51 -10.51
CA SER A 38 10.75 -17.46 -11.98
C SER A 38 12.20 -17.43 -12.43
N ASP A 39 13.06 -16.70 -11.72
CA ASP A 39 14.48 -16.59 -12.06
C ASP A 39 15.19 -17.93 -11.83
N ALA A 40 14.92 -18.60 -10.70
CA ALA A 40 15.43 -19.95 -10.44
C ALA A 40 14.95 -20.98 -11.48
N LEU A 41 13.67 -20.95 -11.86
CA LEU A 41 13.13 -21.80 -12.91
C LEU A 41 13.81 -21.52 -14.26
N THR A 42 14.09 -20.25 -14.58
CA THR A 42 14.78 -19.87 -15.81
C THR A 42 16.21 -20.42 -15.86
N VAL A 43 16.90 -20.46 -14.72
CA VAL A 43 18.23 -21.08 -14.61
C VAL A 43 18.14 -22.60 -14.87
N GLN A 44 17.19 -23.29 -14.24
CA GLN A 44 16.98 -24.72 -14.46
C GLN A 44 16.55 -25.04 -15.90
N PHE A 45 15.72 -24.19 -16.50
CA PHE A 45 15.30 -24.28 -17.89
C PHE A 45 16.50 -24.23 -18.85
N ARG A 46 17.42 -23.30 -18.62
CA ARG A 46 18.66 -23.18 -19.41
C ARG A 46 19.57 -24.40 -19.23
N ALA A 47 19.65 -24.94 -18.02
CA ALA A 47 20.42 -26.17 -17.76
C ALA A 47 19.82 -27.38 -18.50
N LEU A 48 18.49 -27.51 -18.50
CA LEU A 48 17.77 -28.54 -19.26
C LEU A 48 17.94 -28.37 -20.77
N LEU A 49 17.87 -27.14 -21.28
CA LEU A 49 18.15 -26.84 -22.69
C LEU A 49 19.54 -27.33 -23.09
N LYS A 50 20.56 -27.04 -22.29
CA LYS A 50 21.93 -27.49 -22.58
C LYS A 50 22.01 -29.02 -22.64
N LYS A 51 21.38 -29.72 -21.69
CA LYS A 51 21.32 -31.20 -21.68
C LYS A 51 20.59 -31.78 -22.90
N ILE A 52 19.50 -31.14 -23.33
CA ILE A 52 18.74 -31.56 -24.52
C ILE A 52 19.59 -31.39 -25.78
N VAL A 53 20.30 -30.27 -25.91
CA VAL A 53 21.19 -30.02 -27.06
C VAL A 53 22.31 -31.06 -27.11
N THR A 54 23.01 -31.30 -25.98
CA THR A 54 24.09 -32.30 -25.93
C THR A 54 23.60 -33.71 -26.21
N ALA A 55 22.42 -34.08 -25.69
CA ALA A 55 21.82 -35.39 -25.95
C ALA A 55 21.51 -35.57 -27.44
N LYS A 56 20.94 -34.53 -28.08
CA LYS A 56 20.59 -34.53 -29.50
C LYS A 56 21.83 -34.61 -30.41
N GLU A 57 22.91 -33.93 -30.05
CA GLU A 57 24.19 -34.04 -30.75
C GLU A 57 24.74 -35.47 -30.65
N SER A 58 24.81 -36.04 -29.43
CA SER A 58 25.28 -37.42 -29.23
C SER A 58 24.43 -38.46 -29.96
N MET A 59 23.10 -38.29 -29.98
CA MET A 59 22.19 -39.16 -30.72
C MET A 59 22.43 -39.03 -32.24
N GLY A 60 22.73 -37.84 -32.74
CA GLY A 60 23.10 -37.63 -34.14
C GLY A 60 24.34 -38.45 -34.54
N ASP A 61 25.36 -38.44 -33.69
CA ASP A 61 26.60 -39.20 -33.91
C ASP A 61 26.36 -40.72 -33.83
N MET A 62 25.61 -41.19 -32.81
CA MET A 62 25.27 -42.61 -32.66
C MET A 62 24.37 -43.11 -33.79
N MET A 63 23.44 -42.28 -34.28
CA MET A 63 22.60 -42.62 -35.43
C MET A 63 23.45 -42.75 -36.70
N LYS A 64 24.43 -41.87 -36.88
CA LYS A 64 25.36 -41.93 -38.02
C LYS A 64 26.18 -43.21 -38.00
N THR A 65 26.84 -43.53 -36.89
CA THR A 65 27.64 -44.77 -36.76
C THR A 65 26.78 -46.02 -36.87
N SER A 66 25.61 -46.05 -36.23
CA SER A 66 24.68 -47.18 -36.31
C SER A 66 24.14 -47.40 -37.72
N SER A 67 23.91 -46.33 -38.49
CA SER A 67 23.46 -46.42 -39.89
C SER A 67 24.54 -47.03 -40.80
N PHE A 68 25.81 -46.66 -40.58
CA PHE A 68 26.94 -47.29 -41.28
C PHE A 68 27.06 -48.78 -40.93
N ALA A 69 27.07 -49.12 -39.64
CA ALA A 69 27.12 -50.51 -39.19
C ALA A 69 25.93 -51.34 -39.72
N LEU A 70 24.73 -50.78 -39.75
CA LEU A 70 23.55 -51.44 -40.34
C LEU A 70 23.73 -51.68 -41.84
N THR A 71 24.38 -50.77 -42.55
CA THR A 71 24.63 -50.91 -44.00
C THR A 71 25.60 -52.07 -44.27
N GLU A 72 26.66 -52.21 -43.48
CA GLU A 72 27.58 -53.34 -43.53
C GLU A 72 26.87 -54.67 -43.24
N VAL A 73 26.08 -54.71 -42.18
CA VAL A 73 25.30 -55.91 -41.82
C VAL A 73 24.29 -56.26 -42.92
N LYS A 74 23.60 -55.27 -43.50
CA LYS A 74 22.68 -55.50 -44.62
C LYS A 74 23.39 -55.99 -45.89
N TYR A 75 24.62 -55.52 -46.13
CA TYR A 75 25.42 -55.97 -47.26
C TYR A 75 25.80 -57.44 -47.13
N VAL A 76 26.21 -57.88 -45.93
CA VAL A 76 26.67 -59.26 -45.69
C VAL A 76 25.50 -60.23 -45.46
N ALA A 77 24.54 -59.88 -44.60
CA ALA A 77 23.47 -60.77 -44.13
C ALA A 77 22.14 -60.64 -44.89
N GLY A 78 22.06 -59.74 -45.88
CA GLY A 78 20.83 -59.46 -46.63
C GLY A 78 19.77 -58.65 -45.85
N LYS A 79 18.53 -58.62 -46.36
CA LYS A 79 17.48 -57.66 -45.93
C LYS A 79 16.82 -57.94 -44.57
N ASN A 80 17.19 -59.01 -43.85
CA ASN A 80 16.41 -59.52 -42.72
C ASN A 80 16.75 -58.91 -41.35
N VAL A 81 17.63 -57.91 -41.26
CA VAL A 81 18.01 -57.27 -39.98
C VAL A 81 17.22 -55.98 -39.76
N LYS A 82 16.37 -55.97 -38.72
CA LYS A 82 15.69 -54.77 -38.20
C LYS A 82 16.54 -54.17 -37.07
N HIS A 83 16.96 -52.92 -37.23
CA HIS A 83 17.56 -52.15 -36.13
C HIS A 83 16.47 -51.34 -35.42
N VAL A 84 16.51 -51.31 -34.09
CA VAL A 84 15.65 -50.46 -33.24
C VAL A 84 16.57 -49.67 -32.32
N VAL A 85 16.65 -48.34 -32.53
CA VAL A 85 17.42 -47.45 -31.63
C VAL A 85 16.66 -47.31 -30.32
N LEU A 86 17.21 -47.86 -29.23
CA LEU A 86 16.60 -47.86 -27.89
C LEU A 86 16.80 -46.53 -27.11
N GLU A 87 17.41 -45.53 -27.73
CA GLU A 87 17.83 -44.30 -27.03
C GLU A 87 16.72 -43.26 -26.84
N ASN A 88 15.60 -43.41 -27.57
CA ASN A 88 14.48 -42.46 -27.59
C ASN A 88 13.79 -42.28 -26.22
N VAL A 89 13.89 -43.25 -25.30
CA VAL A 89 13.16 -43.22 -24.02
C VAL A 89 13.66 -42.10 -23.10
N LYS A 90 14.98 -41.89 -23.02
CA LYS A 90 15.58 -40.84 -22.17
C LYS A 90 15.32 -39.44 -22.73
N GLU A 91 15.33 -39.28 -24.05
CA GLU A 91 15.00 -38.01 -24.69
C GLU A 91 13.54 -37.59 -24.46
N ALA A 92 12.61 -38.55 -24.50
CA ALA A 92 11.19 -38.28 -24.28
C ALA A 92 10.93 -37.68 -22.89
N THR A 93 11.56 -38.23 -21.85
CA THR A 93 11.46 -37.72 -20.47
C THR A 93 12.04 -36.30 -20.33
N LEU A 94 13.16 -36.01 -21.00
CA LEU A 94 13.74 -34.66 -20.98
C LEU A 94 12.81 -33.64 -21.68
N LYS A 95 12.23 -34.01 -22.83
CA LYS A 95 11.30 -33.14 -23.58
C LYS A 95 10.02 -32.86 -22.79
N THR A 96 9.43 -33.86 -22.13
CA THR A 96 8.22 -33.64 -21.30
C THR A 96 8.53 -32.72 -20.12
N SER A 97 9.64 -32.95 -19.40
CA SER A 97 10.04 -32.08 -18.28
C SER A 97 10.30 -30.64 -18.72
N PHE A 98 10.89 -30.44 -19.90
CA PHE A 98 11.12 -29.13 -20.49
C PHE A 98 9.83 -28.36 -20.79
N LEU A 99 8.85 -29.01 -21.41
CA LEU A 99 7.56 -28.39 -21.74
C LEU A 99 6.78 -27.98 -20.49
N THR A 100 6.71 -28.86 -19.48
CA THR A 100 6.03 -28.56 -18.21
C THR A 100 6.70 -27.39 -17.48
N LEU A 101 8.03 -27.28 -17.54
CA LEU A 101 8.78 -26.22 -16.89
C LEU A 101 8.63 -24.86 -17.61
N ASP A 102 8.54 -24.85 -18.95
CA ASP A 102 8.22 -23.65 -19.73
C ASP A 102 6.84 -23.08 -19.35
N GLU A 103 5.82 -23.95 -19.27
CA GLU A 103 4.48 -23.53 -18.86
C GLU A 103 4.47 -22.97 -17.43
N ALA A 104 5.18 -23.60 -16.50
CA ALA A 104 5.34 -23.11 -15.14
C ALA A 104 6.02 -21.72 -15.09
N ILE A 105 7.02 -21.46 -15.94
CA ILE A 105 7.67 -20.15 -16.06
C ILE A 105 6.68 -19.11 -16.59
N LYS A 106 5.97 -19.41 -17.68
CA LYS A 106 5.00 -18.49 -18.30
C LYS A 106 3.88 -18.12 -17.33
N THR A 107 3.31 -19.09 -16.64
CA THR A 107 2.26 -18.85 -15.63
C THR A 107 2.77 -18.02 -14.46
N THR A 108 4.00 -18.29 -13.98
CA THR A 108 4.62 -17.50 -12.90
C THR A 108 4.88 -16.06 -13.35
N ASN A 109 5.43 -15.85 -14.56
CA ASN A 109 5.69 -14.52 -15.10
C ASN A 109 4.42 -13.71 -15.35
N ARG A 110 3.34 -14.35 -15.80
CA ARG A 110 2.01 -13.72 -15.91
C ARG A 110 1.51 -13.24 -14.55
N ARG A 111 1.67 -14.05 -13.50
CA ARG A 111 1.30 -13.67 -12.12
C ARG A 111 2.15 -12.51 -11.59
N VAL A 112 3.45 -12.52 -11.83
CA VAL A 112 4.35 -11.42 -11.46
C VAL A 112 3.90 -10.11 -12.12
N LYS A 113 3.67 -10.12 -13.44
CA LYS A 113 3.19 -8.95 -14.19
C LYS A 113 1.79 -8.47 -13.73
N ALA A 114 0.89 -9.39 -13.40
CA ALA A 114 -0.43 -9.04 -12.87
C ALA A 114 -0.31 -8.36 -11.49
N LEU A 115 0.59 -8.84 -10.63
CA LEU A 115 0.82 -8.19 -9.33
C LEU A 115 1.44 -6.80 -9.48
N GLU A 116 2.38 -6.63 -10.40
CA GLU A 116 3.09 -5.37 -10.64
C GLU A 116 2.19 -4.31 -11.28
N ASN A 117 1.50 -4.65 -12.36
CA ASN A 117 0.81 -3.67 -13.20
C ASN A 117 -0.70 -3.57 -12.94
N VAL A 118 -1.29 -4.51 -12.19
CA VAL A 118 -2.74 -4.54 -11.95
C VAL A 118 -3.04 -4.51 -10.45
N VAL A 119 -2.50 -5.40 -9.64
CA VAL A 119 -2.94 -5.53 -8.24
C VAL A 119 -2.35 -4.45 -7.34
N LYS A 120 -1.03 -4.23 -7.36
CA LYS A 120 -0.39 -3.19 -6.52
C LYS A 120 -0.95 -1.80 -6.79
N PRO A 121 -1.04 -1.31 -8.05
CA PRO A 121 -1.54 0.04 -8.32
C PRO A 121 -3.00 0.21 -7.87
N LYS A 122 -3.84 -0.82 -8.02
CA LYS A 122 -5.22 -0.80 -7.54
C LYS A 122 -5.32 -0.68 -6.02
N ILE A 123 -4.47 -1.39 -5.28
CA ILE A 123 -4.43 -1.31 -3.81
C ILE A 123 -3.91 0.06 -3.37
N GLU A 124 -2.85 0.58 -4.01
CA GLU A 124 -2.28 1.90 -3.71
C GLU A 124 -3.29 3.03 -3.96
N ASN A 125 -4.00 3.00 -5.08
CA ASN A 125 -5.08 3.95 -5.38
C ASN A 125 -6.20 3.87 -4.32
N THR A 126 -6.53 2.67 -3.86
CA THR A 126 -7.53 2.46 -2.80
C THR A 126 -7.05 3.01 -1.45
N ILE A 127 -5.77 2.82 -1.11
CA ILE A 127 -5.17 3.38 0.11
C ILE A 127 -5.17 4.91 0.04
N SER A 128 -4.82 5.49 -1.11
CA SER A 128 -4.84 6.94 -1.32
C SER A 128 -6.25 7.51 -1.12
N TYR A 129 -7.26 6.86 -1.69
CA TYR A 129 -8.67 7.22 -1.48
C TYR A 129 -9.07 7.17 0.01
N ILE A 130 -8.83 6.05 0.69
CA ILE A 130 -9.23 5.90 2.11
C ILE A 130 -8.53 6.95 2.99
N LYS A 131 -7.25 7.25 2.73
CA LYS A 131 -6.53 8.30 3.48
C LYS A 131 -7.16 9.68 3.27
N GLY A 132 -7.44 10.05 2.02
CA GLY A 132 -8.07 11.34 1.72
C GLY A 132 -9.43 11.53 2.39
N GLU A 133 -10.25 10.46 2.42
CA GLU A 133 -11.55 10.48 3.11
C GLU A 133 -11.42 10.56 4.63
N LEU A 134 -10.46 9.83 5.22
CA LEU A 134 -10.21 9.91 6.67
C LEU A 134 -9.72 11.29 7.09
N ASP A 135 -8.81 11.89 6.32
CA ASP A 135 -8.29 13.24 6.59
C ASP A 135 -9.41 14.30 6.50
N GLU A 136 -10.39 14.11 5.62
CA GLU A 136 -11.54 15.01 5.50
C GLU A 136 -12.51 14.88 6.67
N LEU A 137 -12.80 13.64 7.09
CA LEU A 137 -13.59 13.37 8.30
C LEU A 137 -12.94 13.99 9.56
N GLU A 138 -11.61 13.83 9.70
CA GLU A 138 -10.86 14.43 10.80
C GLU A 138 -10.90 15.97 10.76
N ARG A 139 -10.81 16.57 9.57
CA ARG A 139 -10.98 18.02 9.40
C ARG A 139 -12.37 18.47 9.85
N GLU A 140 -13.42 17.83 9.38
CA GLU A 140 -14.80 18.18 9.75
C GLU A 140 -15.04 18.07 11.27
N ASP A 141 -14.60 16.98 11.87
CA ASP A 141 -14.71 16.75 13.32
C ASP A 141 -13.95 17.85 14.09
N PHE A 142 -12.75 18.22 13.62
CA PHE A 142 -11.97 19.31 14.20
C PHE A 142 -12.69 20.67 14.08
N PHE A 143 -13.27 20.99 12.92
CA PHE A 143 -14.05 22.22 12.74
C PHE A 143 -15.29 22.26 13.65
N ARG A 144 -16.01 21.14 13.79
CA ARG A 144 -17.16 21.02 14.70
C ARG A 144 -16.74 21.25 16.15
N LEU A 145 -15.66 20.61 16.61
CA LEU A 145 -15.12 20.80 17.95
C LEU A 145 -14.64 22.24 18.19
N LYS A 146 -13.98 22.86 17.21
CA LYS A 146 -13.50 24.25 17.30
C LYS A 146 -14.67 25.23 17.45
N LYS A 147 -15.77 25.04 16.72
CA LYS A 147 -16.98 25.86 16.89
C LYS A 147 -17.54 25.71 18.31
N ILE A 148 -17.68 24.49 18.81
CA ILE A 148 -18.19 24.22 20.16
C ILE A 148 -17.31 24.86 21.23
N GLN A 149 -15.99 24.70 21.14
CA GLN A 149 -15.07 25.36 22.07
C GLN A 149 -15.16 26.88 21.98
N GLY A 150 -15.33 27.44 20.79
CA GLY A 150 -15.54 28.86 20.58
C GLY A 150 -16.85 29.39 21.20
N TYR A 151 -17.92 28.60 21.21
CA TYR A 151 -19.15 28.95 21.95
C TYR A 151 -18.93 28.87 23.46
N LYS A 152 -18.33 27.78 23.95
CA LYS A 152 -18.08 27.59 25.39
C LYS A 152 -17.15 28.65 25.96
N ARG A 153 -16.11 29.06 25.21
CA ARG A 153 -15.17 30.11 25.63
C ARG A 153 -15.84 31.49 25.70
N ARG A 154 -16.70 31.83 24.71
CA ARG A 154 -17.51 33.06 24.74
C ARG A 154 -18.49 33.09 25.91
N GLU A 155 -19.08 31.95 26.24
CA GLU A 155 -20.00 31.86 27.37
C GLU A 155 -19.28 32.04 28.71
N VAL A 156 -18.10 31.45 28.87
CA VAL A 156 -17.24 31.66 30.05
C VAL A 156 -16.78 33.12 30.15
N GLU A 157 -16.42 33.76 29.03
CA GLU A 157 -16.07 35.19 29.00
C GLU A 157 -17.24 36.09 29.42
N ARG A 158 -18.46 35.78 28.97
CA ARG A 158 -19.69 36.49 29.42
C ARG A 158 -19.97 36.29 30.90
N GLN A 159 -19.85 35.06 31.40
CA GLN A 159 -20.03 34.78 32.83
C GLN A 159 -18.96 35.48 33.68
N ALA A 160 -17.71 35.50 33.24
CA ALA A 160 -16.63 36.22 33.92
C ALA A 160 -16.85 37.75 33.90
N ALA A 161 -17.35 38.31 32.79
CA ALA A 161 -17.71 39.72 32.70
C ALA A 161 -18.87 40.06 33.64
N ASN A 162 -19.91 39.23 33.69
CA ASN A 162 -21.05 39.41 34.59
C ASN A 162 -20.63 39.26 36.06
N ALA A 163 -19.74 38.31 36.39
CA ALA A 163 -19.21 38.13 37.74
C ALA A 163 -18.33 39.32 38.18
N LYS A 164 -17.53 39.89 37.26
CA LYS A 164 -16.77 41.13 37.53
C LYS A 164 -17.70 42.32 37.75
N ALA A 165 -18.72 42.49 36.92
CA ALA A 165 -19.71 43.56 37.07
C ALA A 165 -20.47 43.44 38.41
N PHE A 166 -20.86 42.22 38.81
CA PHE A 166 -21.51 41.96 40.11
C PHE A 166 -20.57 42.24 41.29
N ALA A 167 -19.28 41.87 41.19
CA ALA A 167 -18.29 42.18 42.21
C ALA A 167 -18.03 43.69 42.33
N GLU A 168 -17.99 44.43 41.22
CA GLU A 168 -17.87 45.89 41.21
C GLU A 168 -19.11 46.56 41.83
N GLU A 169 -20.32 46.07 41.55
CA GLU A 169 -21.56 46.54 42.20
C GLU A 169 -21.57 46.28 43.71
N MET A 170 -21.16 45.08 44.17
CA MET A 170 -21.05 44.79 45.60
C MET A 170 -20.02 45.67 46.31
N VAL A 171 -18.88 45.96 45.67
CA VAL A 171 -17.87 46.88 46.21
C VAL A 171 -18.41 48.31 46.27
N LEU A 172 -19.16 48.75 45.26
CA LEU A 172 -19.84 50.05 45.24
C LEU A 172 -20.90 50.18 46.33
N GLU A 173 -21.70 49.13 46.58
CA GLU A 173 -22.65 49.08 47.70
C GLU A 173 -21.94 49.06 49.06
N GLY A 174 -20.83 48.34 49.19
CA GLY A 174 -20.01 48.36 50.41
C GLY A 174 -19.45 49.75 50.72
N ILE A 175 -18.95 50.45 49.71
CA ILE A 175 -18.42 51.82 49.82
C ILE A 175 -19.54 52.84 50.11
N SER A 176 -20.73 52.67 49.52
CA SER A 176 -21.88 53.55 49.75
C SER A 176 -22.41 53.40 51.19
N MET A 177 -22.47 52.17 51.70
CA MET A 177 -22.91 51.86 53.07
C MET A 177 -21.90 52.29 54.13
N GLN A 178 -20.59 52.17 53.88
CA GLN A 178 -19.55 52.59 54.84
C GLN A 178 -19.36 54.11 54.92
N ARG A 179 -19.59 54.86 53.84
CA ARG A 179 -19.37 56.32 53.80
C ARG A 179 -20.65 57.16 53.78
N GLY A 180 -21.83 56.54 53.67
CA GLY A 180 -23.12 57.25 53.66
C GLY A 180 -23.31 58.15 52.45
N ILE A 181 -22.83 57.73 51.27
CA ILE A 181 -22.83 58.50 50.02
C ILE A 181 -23.71 57.80 48.99
N SER A 182 -24.42 58.55 48.12
CA SER A 182 -25.28 57.98 47.08
C SER A 182 -24.48 57.12 46.08
N ILE A 183 -25.12 56.07 45.55
CA ILE A 183 -24.53 55.11 44.59
C ILE A 183 -23.89 55.84 43.38
N ASN A 184 -24.49 56.95 42.92
CA ASN A 184 -23.93 57.76 41.83
C ASN A 184 -22.60 58.44 42.18
N ALA A 185 -22.42 58.88 43.43
CA ALA A 185 -21.17 59.50 43.88
C ALA A 185 -20.09 58.45 44.21
N ALA A 186 -20.47 57.24 44.65
CA ALA A 186 -19.55 56.11 44.78
C ALA A 186 -19.00 55.66 43.40
N ARG A 187 -19.85 55.63 42.38
CA ARG A 187 -19.47 55.33 40.99
C ARG A 187 -18.52 56.37 40.40
N SER A 188 -18.74 57.65 40.70
CA SER A 188 -17.86 58.74 40.28
C SER A 188 -16.48 58.72 40.95
N LEU A 189 -16.37 58.21 42.18
CA LEU A 189 -15.10 58.08 42.91
C LEU A 189 -14.21 56.97 42.36
N LEU A 190 -14.80 55.85 41.90
CA LEU A 190 -14.03 54.77 41.25
C LEU A 190 -13.54 55.18 39.85
N VAL A 191 -14.36 55.89 39.07
CA VAL A 191 -13.99 56.35 37.73
C VAL A 191 -12.99 57.51 37.77
N GLY A 192 -13.06 58.39 38.79
CA GLY A 192 -12.20 59.55 38.93
C GLY A 192 -10.74 59.28 39.34
N GLY A 193 -10.36 58.02 39.61
CA GLY A 193 -8.99 57.65 40.00
C GLY A 193 -8.09 57.16 38.86
N GLY A 194 -8.61 57.00 37.64
CA GLY A 194 -7.94 56.27 36.56
C GLY A 194 -7.27 57.09 35.46
N GLU A 195 -7.33 58.42 35.48
CA GLU A 195 -6.79 59.27 34.40
C GLU A 195 -5.57 60.06 34.83
N LYS A 196 -4.45 59.39 35.15
CA LYS A 196 -3.07 59.91 34.97
C LYS A 196 -2.11 58.75 34.77
N ASP A 197 -1.84 58.40 33.52
CA ASP A 197 -0.53 58.67 32.90
C ASP A 197 -0.39 57.98 31.54
N ALA A 198 0.07 58.78 30.58
CA ALA A 198 0.39 58.40 29.24
C ALA A 198 1.75 57.67 29.16
N GLY A 199 1.87 56.76 28.20
CA GLY A 199 3.11 56.54 27.45
C GLY A 199 4.02 55.39 27.89
N ILE A 200 4.35 54.54 26.90
CA ILE A 200 5.60 53.77 26.61
C ILE A 200 5.15 52.47 25.88
N ILE A 201 5.12 52.46 24.54
CA ILE A 201 6.14 51.88 23.62
C ILE A 201 6.39 50.37 23.86
N PHE A 202 5.71 49.48 23.14
CA PHE A 202 6.15 48.79 21.90
C PHE A 202 4.97 47.99 21.33
#